data_AF-K2JD26-F1
#
_entry.id   AF-K2JD26-F1
#
_cell.length_a   1.000
_cell.length_b   1.000
_cell.length_c   1.000
_cell.angle_alpha   90.00
_cell.angle_beta   90.00
_cell.angle_gamma   90.00
#
_symmetry.space_group_name_H-M   'P 1'
#
loop_
_entity.id
_entity.type
_entity.pdbx_description
1 polymer ?
#
loop_
_entity_poly.entity_id
_entity_poly.type
_entity_poly.pdbx_seq_one_letter_code
_entity_poly.pdbx_strand_id
1 'polypeptide(L)'
;MRALLLFCLTFLPFALPSGPAHAGTCEDLWYSRNWIMDRAGYCFGTPLGQTYFDNSDCTGKNVSLTSRDAERVAELREIEQYQGCTLNTQSTYLALDDIQFRRLLVEQPTLFPEGEGFLCMGYTGYGVSLLAGPESNSGVISALEPGDWYRTRHDDIGAWTYIIVTAPHSERVKAAGWAMFAPDSYMQCLAAAG
;
A
#
# COMPACT_ATOMS: atom_id res chain seq x y z
N MET A 1 14.27 60.13 -35.31
CA MET A 1 14.85 59.17 -34.34
C MET A 1 13.70 58.51 -33.59
N ARG A 2 13.34 57.28 -33.96
CA ARG A 2 12.27 56.49 -33.31
C ARG A 2 12.95 55.49 -32.37
N ALA A 3 12.78 55.68 -31.07
CA ALA A 3 13.27 54.73 -30.06
C ALA A 3 12.36 53.49 -30.05
N LEU A 4 12.90 52.33 -30.44
CA LEU A 4 12.26 51.04 -30.17
C LEU A 4 12.57 50.64 -28.72
N LEU A 5 11.55 50.64 -27.87
CA LEU A 5 11.59 50.00 -26.56
C LEU A 5 11.36 48.50 -26.75
N LEU A 6 12.43 47.69 -26.63
CA LEU A 6 12.32 46.25 -26.50
C LEU A 6 11.80 45.92 -25.09
N PHE A 7 10.54 45.50 -24.99
CA PHE A 7 10.00 44.85 -23.80
C PHE A 7 10.52 43.41 -23.77
N CYS A 8 11.53 43.16 -22.94
CA CYS A 8 12.03 41.82 -22.66
C CYS A 8 11.02 41.13 -21.72
N LEU A 9 10.10 40.31 -22.27
CA LEU A 9 9.26 39.42 -21.47
C LEU A 9 10.17 38.36 -20.84
N THR A 10 10.59 38.59 -19.60
CA THR A 10 11.23 37.56 -18.78
C THR A 10 10.16 36.54 -18.40
N PHE A 11 10.07 35.47 -19.18
CA PHE A 11 9.39 34.23 -18.78
C PHE A 11 10.10 33.70 -17.54
N LEU A 12 9.55 33.98 -16.35
CA LEU A 12 9.92 33.29 -15.13
C LEU A 12 9.32 31.87 -15.25
N PRO A 13 10.13 30.80 -15.34
CA PRO A 13 9.58 29.46 -15.30
C PRO A 13 8.99 29.25 -13.90
N PHE A 14 7.67 29.23 -13.81
CA PHE A 14 6.96 28.81 -12.62
C PHE A 14 7.24 27.30 -12.47
N ALA A 15 8.25 26.95 -11.68
CA ALA A 15 8.47 25.58 -11.27
C ALA A 15 7.26 25.19 -10.40
N LEU A 16 6.27 24.56 -11.02
CA LEU A 16 5.23 23.86 -10.29
C LEU A 16 5.96 22.84 -9.40
N PRO A 17 5.70 22.81 -8.08
CA PRO A 17 6.17 21.70 -7.27
C PRO A 17 5.57 20.43 -7.88
N SER A 18 6.42 19.59 -8.45
CA SER A 18 6.08 18.22 -8.78
C SER A 18 5.75 17.52 -7.45
N GLY A 19 4.47 17.52 -7.10
CA GLY A 19 3.96 16.65 -6.05
C GLY A 19 4.37 15.21 -6.39
N PRO A 20 4.81 14.41 -5.42
CA PRO A 20 5.32 13.08 -5.72
C PRO A 20 4.20 12.26 -6.37
N ALA A 21 4.45 11.78 -7.59
CA ALA A 21 3.60 10.84 -8.33
C ALA A 21 3.62 9.41 -7.73
N HIS A 22 4.01 9.27 -6.45
CA HIS A 22 4.13 8.03 -5.70
C HIS A 22 3.16 7.97 -4.51
N ALA A 23 2.19 8.88 -4.42
CA ALA A 23 1.17 8.86 -3.37
C ALA A 23 0.54 7.46 -3.29
N GLY A 24 0.79 6.74 -2.20
CA GLY A 24 0.43 5.35 -1.98
C GLY A 24 1.63 4.43 -1.75
N THR A 25 2.72 4.54 -2.52
CA THR A 25 3.88 3.62 -2.39
C THR A 25 4.62 3.82 -1.07
N CYS A 26 4.96 5.06 -0.73
CA CYS A 26 5.70 5.34 0.50
C CYS A 26 4.83 5.11 1.74
N GLU A 27 3.56 5.46 1.65
CA GLU A 27 2.55 5.21 2.67
C GLU A 27 2.39 3.71 2.97
N ASP A 28 2.34 2.88 1.92
CA ASP A 28 2.27 1.42 2.01
C ASP A 28 3.49 0.84 2.74
N LEU A 29 4.70 1.15 2.23
CA LEU A 29 5.96 0.66 2.80
C LEU A 29 6.13 1.08 4.26
N TRP A 30 5.84 2.35 4.56
CA TRP A 30 5.93 2.88 5.91
C TRP A 30 4.92 2.20 6.84
N TYR A 31 3.68 2.01 6.40
CA TYR A 31 2.69 1.36 7.23
C TYR A 31 3.11 -0.08 7.53
N SER A 32 3.48 -0.86 6.51
CA SER A 32 3.91 -2.25 6.67
C SER A 32 5.12 -2.37 7.60
N ARG A 33 6.11 -1.47 7.47
CA ARG A 33 7.29 -1.48 8.35
C ARG A 33 6.94 -1.13 9.79
N ASN A 34 6.16 -0.09 10.00
CA ASN A 34 5.83 0.36 11.36
C ASN A 34 4.84 -0.57 12.04
N TRP A 35 3.99 -1.29 11.31
CA TRP A 35 3.15 -2.34 11.88
C TRP A 35 3.99 -3.46 12.51
N ILE A 36 5.14 -3.81 11.92
CA ILE A 36 6.07 -4.79 12.53
C ILE A 36 6.66 -4.22 13.84
N MET A 37 7.04 -2.94 13.82
CA MET A 37 7.58 -2.25 15.01
C MET A 37 6.54 -2.15 16.13
N ASP A 38 5.30 -1.83 15.79
CA ASP A 38 4.14 -1.75 16.69
C ASP A 38 3.93 -3.08 17.41
N ARG A 39 3.86 -4.19 16.66
CA ARG A 39 3.75 -5.53 17.22
C ARG A 39 4.92 -5.95 18.12
N ALA A 40 6.09 -5.37 17.91
CA ALA A 40 7.25 -5.57 18.78
C ALA A 40 7.23 -4.69 20.04
N GLY A 41 6.21 -3.84 20.20
CA GLY A 41 5.99 -2.96 21.35
C GLY A 41 6.61 -1.57 21.21
N TYR A 42 6.80 -1.06 19.98
CA TYR A 42 7.45 0.24 19.76
C TYR A 42 6.51 1.41 20.08
N CYS A 43 6.93 2.33 20.93
CA CYS A 43 6.15 3.53 21.25
C CYS A 43 6.35 4.66 20.22
N PHE A 44 5.31 4.94 19.44
CA PHE A 44 5.33 5.99 18.42
C PHE A 44 5.26 7.40 19.02
N GLY A 45 6.21 8.24 18.65
CA GLY A 45 6.31 9.62 19.14
C GLY A 45 5.79 10.70 18.18
N THR A 46 5.45 10.34 16.94
CA THR A 46 4.99 11.30 15.92
C THR A 46 3.46 11.30 15.82
N PRO A 47 2.83 12.43 15.42
CA PRO A 47 1.38 12.47 15.20
C PRO A 47 0.89 11.38 14.24
N LEU A 48 1.63 11.11 13.17
CA LEU A 48 1.27 10.08 12.19
C LEU A 48 1.29 8.69 12.83
N GLY A 49 2.38 8.36 13.55
CA GLY A 49 2.51 7.07 14.22
C GLY A 49 1.39 6.84 15.24
N GLN A 50 1.12 7.82 16.09
CA GLN A 50 0.07 7.76 17.11
C GLN A 50 -1.36 7.70 16.54
N THR A 51 -1.56 8.13 15.30
CA THR A 51 -2.88 8.05 14.65
C THR A 51 -3.19 6.66 14.12
N TYR A 52 -2.15 5.92 13.69
CA TYR A 52 -2.31 4.62 13.03
C TYR A 52 -1.92 3.42 13.90
N PHE A 53 -1.12 3.64 14.94
CA PHE A 53 -0.61 2.63 15.86
C PHE A 53 -0.94 3.01 17.29
N ASP A 54 -1.40 2.04 18.07
CA ASP A 54 -1.74 2.25 19.46
C ASP A 54 -0.47 2.25 20.32
N ASN A 55 -0.41 3.13 21.31
CA ASN A 55 0.68 3.17 22.28
C ASN A 55 0.25 2.58 23.64
N SER A 56 -0.96 2.01 23.77
CA SER A 56 -1.50 1.56 25.05
C SER A 56 -0.76 0.35 25.64
N ASP A 57 -0.13 -0.47 24.80
CA ASP A 57 0.61 -1.69 25.17
C ASP A 57 2.10 -1.65 24.76
N CYS A 58 2.60 -0.51 24.30
CA CYS A 58 3.99 -0.36 23.90
C CYS A 58 4.96 -0.41 25.11
N THR A 59 6.19 -0.87 24.88
CA THR A 59 7.21 -1.11 25.92
C THR A 59 8.32 -0.06 25.91
N GLY A 60 8.53 0.63 24.78
CA GLY A 60 9.52 1.69 24.67
C GLY A 60 9.94 1.97 23.22
N LYS A 61 11.03 2.72 23.04
CA LYS A 61 11.59 3.01 21.70
C LYS A 61 12.63 1.98 21.24
N ASN A 62 13.08 1.12 22.14
CA ASN A 62 14.03 0.05 21.85
C ASN A 62 13.27 -1.27 22.00
N VAL A 63 13.04 -1.94 20.88
CA VAL A 63 12.31 -3.20 20.82
C VAL A 63 13.18 -4.30 20.22
N SER A 64 12.97 -5.53 20.65
CA SER A 64 13.63 -6.69 20.07
C SER A 64 12.74 -7.29 18.99
N LEU A 65 13.26 -7.39 17.78
CA LEU A 65 12.61 -8.05 16.66
C LEU A 65 13.03 -9.53 16.61
N THR A 66 12.16 -10.40 16.13
CA THR A 66 12.57 -11.73 15.70
C THR A 66 13.52 -11.61 14.50
N SER A 67 14.31 -12.65 14.21
CA SER A 67 15.20 -12.61 13.03
C SER A 67 14.44 -12.35 11.73
N ARG A 68 13.24 -12.95 11.58
CA ARG A 68 12.36 -12.74 10.43
C ARG A 68 11.87 -11.29 10.36
N ASP A 69 11.40 -10.74 11.47
CA ASP A 69 10.90 -9.36 11.50
C ASP A 69 12.01 -8.34 11.25
N ALA A 70 13.21 -8.61 11.76
CA ALA A 70 14.38 -7.77 11.51
C ALA A 70 14.77 -7.74 10.03
N GLU A 71 14.76 -8.91 9.36
CA GLU A 71 15.00 -9.03 7.92
C GLU A 71 13.94 -8.25 7.13
N ARG A 72 12.66 -8.44 7.47
CA ARG A 72 11.55 -7.77 6.80
C ARG A 72 11.57 -6.25 6.98
N VAL A 73 11.91 -5.77 8.17
CA VAL A 73 12.08 -4.33 8.44
C VAL A 73 13.28 -3.77 7.64
N ALA A 74 14.36 -4.53 7.51
CA ALA A 74 15.52 -4.11 6.73
C ALA A 74 15.18 -4.00 5.23
N GLU A 75 14.51 -5.00 4.68
CA GLU A 75 14.01 -5.01 3.29
C GLU A 75 13.09 -3.81 3.02
N LEU A 76 12.08 -3.58 3.87
CA LEU A 76 11.17 -2.44 3.70
C LEU A 76 11.91 -1.09 3.75
N ARG A 77 12.93 -0.94 4.61
CA ARG A 77 13.76 0.28 4.65
C ARG A 77 14.61 0.45 3.40
N GLU A 78 15.15 -0.64 2.86
CA GLU A 78 15.91 -0.61 1.61
C GLU A 78 15.01 -0.15 0.46
N ILE A 79 13.77 -0.66 0.38
CA ILE A 79 12.80 -0.23 -0.62
C ILE A 79 12.37 1.23 -0.40
N GLU A 80 12.08 1.64 0.84
CA GLU A 80 11.78 3.05 1.18
C GLU A 80 12.92 3.97 0.71
N GLN A 81 14.18 3.58 0.93
CA GLN A 81 15.36 4.33 0.51
C GLN A 81 15.48 4.37 -1.02
N TYR A 82 15.29 3.23 -1.70
CA TYR A 82 15.34 3.13 -3.15
C TYR A 82 14.28 4.01 -3.82
N GLN A 83 13.07 4.06 -3.27
CA GLN A 83 11.96 4.88 -3.76
C GLN A 83 12.06 6.36 -3.33
N GLY A 84 13.08 6.74 -2.55
CA GLY A 84 13.27 8.12 -2.08
C GLY A 84 12.18 8.60 -1.11
N CYS A 85 11.58 7.68 -0.34
CA CYS A 85 10.42 7.98 0.48
C CYS A 85 10.71 9.01 1.58
N THR A 86 9.93 10.09 1.59
CA THR A 86 9.97 11.14 2.61
C THR A 86 8.56 11.44 3.11
N LEU A 87 8.11 10.73 4.14
CA LEU A 87 6.78 10.93 4.71
C LEU A 87 6.74 12.10 5.70
N ASN A 88 5.69 12.91 5.60
CA ASN A 88 5.38 13.91 6.61
C ASN A 88 4.79 13.25 7.86
N THR A 89 5.66 12.87 8.81
CA THR A 89 5.25 12.23 10.07
C THR A 89 4.55 13.18 11.06
N GLN A 90 4.49 14.49 10.76
CA GLN A 90 3.70 15.46 11.54
C GLN A 90 2.23 15.53 11.08
N SER A 91 1.89 14.92 9.95
CA SER A 91 0.50 14.71 9.53
C SER A 91 -0.18 13.67 10.42
N THR A 92 -1.51 13.71 10.54
CA THR A 92 -2.33 12.61 11.09
C THR A 92 -2.99 11.78 10.00
N TYR A 93 -2.72 12.09 8.73
CA TYR A 93 -3.29 11.42 7.57
C TYR A 93 -2.22 10.67 6.78
N LEU A 94 -2.55 9.43 6.41
CA LEU A 94 -1.80 8.55 5.52
C LEU A 94 -2.69 8.21 4.31
N ALA A 95 -2.20 8.46 3.11
CA ALA A 95 -2.87 8.12 1.85
C ALA A 95 -2.74 6.63 1.54
N LEU A 96 -3.43 5.79 2.32
CA LEU A 96 -3.46 4.34 2.16
C LEU A 96 -4.93 3.85 2.13
N ASP A 97 -5.45 3.61 0.92
CA ASP A 97 -6.89 3.42 0.67
C ASP A 97 -7.47 2.15 1.31
N ASP A 98 -6.64 1.13 1.58
CA ASP A 98 -7.03 -0.15 2.14
C ASP A 98 -6.76 -0.26 3.65
N ILE A 99 -6.48 0.86 4.34
CA ILE A 99 -6.08 0.87 5.76
C ILE A 99 -7.04 0.11 6.69
N GLN A 100 -8.34 0.18 6.43
CA GLN A 100 -9.35 -0.51 7.23
C GLN A 100 -9.18 -2.03 7.21
N PHE A 101 -8.67 -2.59 6.10
CA PHE A 101 -8.36 -4.01 5.97
C PHE A 101 -6.97 -4.33 6.51
N ARG A 102 -5.99 -3.44 6.27
CA ARG A 102 -4.62 -3.58 6.80
C ARG A 102 -4.58 -3.75 8.32
N ARG A 103 -5.47 -3.07 9.04
CA ARG A 103 -5.61 -3.20 10.51
C ARG A 103 -6.08 -4.57 10.97
N LEU A 104 -6.69 -5.36 10.08
CA LEU A 104 -7.18 -6.71 10.38
C LEU A 104 -6.18 -7.80 10.02
N LEU A 105 -5.07 -7.45 9.34
CA LEU A 105 -4.10 -8.43 8.89
C LEU A 105 -3.22 -8.92 10.05
N VAL A 106 -2.87 -10.20 9.99
CA VAL A 106 -1.86 -10.83 10.87
C VAL A 106 -0.48 -10.90 10.21
N GLU A 107 -0.38 -10.52 8.94
CA GLU A 107 0.86 -10.35 8.16
C GLU A 107 0.61 -9.24 7.10
N GLN A 108 1.43 -8.19 7.10
CA GLN A 108 1.31 -7.09 6.14
C GLN A 108 1.96 -7.46 4.80
N PRO A 109 1.38 -7.03 3.66
CA PRO A 109 2.00 -7.22 2.37
C PRO A 109 3.17 -6.24 2.19
N THR A 110 4.17 -6.64 1.37
CA THR A 110 5.21 -5.72 0.89
C THR A 110 4.91 -5.36 -0.54
N LEU A 111 4.93 -4.05 -0.79
CA LEU A 111 4.71 -3.52 -2.11
C LEU A 111 5.87 -3.92 -3.03
N PHE A 112 5.54 -4.40 -4.23
CA PHE A 112 6.52 -4.64 -5.28
C PHE A 112 7.02 -3.28 -5.84
N PRO A 113 8.30 -2.92 -5.69
CA PRO A 113 8.78 -1.58 -6.01
C PRO A 113 8.90 -1.28 -7.50
N GLU A 114 9.10 -2.30 -8.33
CA GLU A 114 9.36 -2.18 -9.76
C GLU A 114 8.33 -2.93 -10.59
N GLY A 115 7.16 -2.34 -10.82
CA GLY A 115 6.22 -2.93 -11.77
C GLY A 115 4.84 -2.28 -11.77
N GLU A 116 4.14 -2.50 -12.88
CA GLU A 116 2.70 -2.36 -12.89
C GLU A 116 2.12 -3.66 -12.33
N GLY A 117 1.37 -3.53 -11.23
CA GLY A 117 0.65 -4.65 -10.65
C GLY A 117 -0.31 -5.29 -11.65
N PHE A 118 -0.91 -6.43 -11.29
CA PHE A 118 -2.01 -6.95 -12.09
C PHE A 118 -3.30 -6.19 -11.79
N LEU A 119 -4.04 -5.80 -12.82
CA LEU A 119 -5.40 -5.28 -12.69
C LEU A 119 -6.37 -6.23 -13.40
N CYS A 120 -7.40 -6.65 -12.68
CA CYS A 120 -8.53 -7.34 -13.24
C CYS A 120 -9.78 -6.48 -13.26
N MET A 121 -10.46 -6.44 -14.41
CA MET A 121 -11.69 -5.67 -14.60
C MET A 121 -12.88 -6.59 -14.86
N GLY A 122 -13.65 -6.90 -13.82
CA GLY A 122 -14.84 -7.74 -13.94
C GLY A 122 -14.49 -9.20 -13.76
N TYR A 123 -14.13 -9.56 -12.54
CA TYR A 123 -13.86 -10.93 -12.12
C TYR A 123 -15.08 -11.84 -12.38
N THR A 124 -14.89 -12.97 -13.04
CA THR A 124 -16.00 -13.87 -13.43
C THR A 124 -16.03 -15.19 -12.65
N GLY A 125 -15.06 -15.41 -11.76
CA GLY A 125 -15.01 -16.61 -10.95
C GLY A 125 -16.03 -16.62 -9.80
N TYR A 126 -15.98 -17.67 -8.98
CA TYR A 126 -16.77 -17.77 -7.76
C TYR A 126 -16.23 -16.84 -6.67
N GLY A 127 -17.05 -16.50 -5.67
CA GLY A 127 -16.60 -15.68 -4.55
C GLY A 127 -15.37 -16.26 -3.85
N VAL A 128 -14.35 -15.42 -3.64
CA VAL A 128 -13.08 -15.79 -2.98
C VAL A 128 -13.03 -15.13 -1.61
N SER A 129 -12.81 -15.92 -0.57
CA SER A 129 -12.56 -15.39 0.77
C SER A 129 -11.17 -14.76 0.84
N LEU A 130 -11.10 -13.54 1.37
CA LEU A 130 -9.84 -12.83 1.61
C LEU A 130 -9.49 -12.91 3.09
N LEU A 131 -8.31 -13.42 3.39
CA LEU A 131 -7.87 -13.78 4.73
C LEU A 131 -6.97 -12.70 5.35
N ALA A 132 -6.89 -12.71 6.68
CA ALA A 132 -6.01 -11.83 7.45
C ALA A 132 -4.52 -12.13 7.24
N GLY A 133 -4.16 -13.33 6.79
CA GLY A 133 -2.78 -13.77 6.61
C GLY A 133 -2.63 -14.82 5.52
N PRO A 134 -1.39 -15.04 5.04
CA PRO A 134 -1.06 -15.96 3.95
C PRO A 134 -1.02 -17.43 4.44
N GLU A 135 -2.08 -17.88 5.08
CA GLU A 135 -2.24 -19.26 5.57
C GLU A 135 -3.73 -19.65 5.64
N SER A 136 -4.03 -20.93 5.42
CA SER A 136 -5.40 -21.41 5.22
C SER A 136 -6.28 -21.40 6.47
N ASN A 137 -5.66 -21.37 7.65
CA ASN A 137 -6.31 -21.25 8.96
C ASN A 137 -6.49 -19.78 9.41
N SER A 138 -6.02 -18.81 8.62
CA SER A 138 -6.20 -17.40 8.96
C SER A 138 -7.67 -16.99 8.86
N GLY A 139 -8.07 -16.01 9.66
CA GLY A 139 -9.46 -15.52 9.69
C GLY A 139 -9.85 -14.85 8.37
N VAL A 140 -11.09 -15.08 7.92
CA VAL A 140 -11.67 -14.35 6.78
C VAL A 140 -12.00 -12.92 7.21
N ILE A 141 -11.51 -11.93 6.47
CA ILE A 141 -11.71 -10.50 6.77
C ILE A 141 -12.57 -9.78 5.74
N SER A 142 -12.60 -10.29 4.50
CA SER A 142 -13.43 -9.75 3.42
C SER A 142 -13.57 -10.77 2.29
N ALA A 143 -14.13 -10.38 1.14
CA ALA A 143 -14.31 -11.26 -0.01
C ALA A 143 -14.16 -10.50 -1.34
N LEU A 144 -13.69 -11.20 -2.37
CA LEU A 144 -13.78 -10.83 -3.78
C LEU A 144 -15.02 -11.50 -4.38
N GLU A 145 -15.91 -10.73 -5.01
CA GLU A 145 -17.18 -11.22 -5.56
C GLU A 145 -17.20 -11.19 -7.09
N PRO A 146 -18.03 -12.02 -7.76
CA PRO A 146 -18.23 -11.92 -9.20
C PRO A 146 -18.66 -10.50 -9.60
N GLY A 147 -18.03 -9.96 -10.63
CA GLY A 147 -18.23 -8.61 -11.15
C GLY A 147 -17.30 -7.55 -10.56
N ASP A 148 -16.64 -7.82 -9.44
CA ASP A 148 -15.70 -6.87 -8.84
C ASP A 148 -14.45 -6.67 -9.72
N TRP A 149 -13.78 -5.53 -9.50
CA TRP A 149 -12.44 -5.30 -10.03
C TRP A 149 -11.44 -5.57 -8.90
N TYR A 150 -10.28 -6.11 -9.24
CA TYR A 150 -9.23 -6.29 -8.24
C TYR A 150 -7.86 -5.97 -8.80
N ARG A 151 -6.94 -5.60 -7.91
CA ARG A 151 -5.54 -5.38 -8.25
C ARG A 151 -4.62 -6.10 -7.29
N THR A 152 -3.44 -6.46 -7.78
CA THR A 152 -2.33 -7.02 -7.00
C THR A 152 -1.10 -6.18 -7.29
N ARG A 153 -0.43 -5.66 -6.25
CA ARG A 153 0.78 -4.82 -6.41
C ARG A 153 1.82 -5.16 -5.33
N HIS A 154 1.69 -6.32 -4.74
CA HIS A 154 2.46 -6.77 -3.59
C HIS A 154 3.10 -8.10 -3.90
N ASP A 155 4.24 -8.35 -3.28
CA ASP A 155 4.94 -9.62 -3.41
C ASP A 155 4.09 -10.77 -2.86
N ASP A 156 4.10 -11.88 -3.60
CA ASP A 156 3.47 -13.10 -3.15
C ASP A 156 4.26 -13.73 -2.00
N ILE A 157 3.53 -14.29 -1.04
CA ILE A 157 4.11 -15.11 0.03
C ILE A 157 3.80 -16.57 -0.31
N GLY A 158 4.73 -17.23 -0.99
CA GLY A 158 4.51 -18.58 -1.50
C GLY A 158 3.41 -18.58 -2.56
N ALA A 159 2.26 -19.17 -2.26
CA ALA A 159 1.11 -19.22 -3.17
C ALA A 159 0.01 -18.19 -2.82
N TRP A 160 0.31 -17.26 -1.90
CA TRP A 160 -0.64 -16.28 -1.39
C TRP A 160 -0.36 -14.91 -1.98
N THR A 161 -1.40 -14.32 -2.56
CA THR A 161 -1.37 -13.00 -3.16
C THR A 161 -2.23 -12.05 -2.32
N TYR A 162 -1.74 -10.85 -2.09
CA TYR A 162 -2.54 -9.79 -1.48
C TYR A 162 -3.38 -9.09 -2.56
N ILE A 163 -4.69 -9.09 -2.34
CA ILE A 163 -5.67 -8.58 -3.30
C ILE A 163 -6.34 -7.35 -2.73
N ILE A 164 -6.47 -6.32 -3.56
CA ILE A 164 -7.26 -5.12 -3.25
C ILE A 164 -8.42 -5.05 -4.25
N VAL A 165 -9.64 -4.97 -3.73
CA VAL A 165 -10.88 -5.06 -4.51
C VAL A 165 -11.59 -3.71 -4.54
N THR A 166 -12.11 -3.34 -5.70
CA THR A 166 -12.99 -2.19 -5.90
C THR A 166 -14.26 -2.59 -6.62
N ALA A 167 -15.32 -1.80 -6.46
CA ALA A 167 -16.48 -1.91 -7.34
C ALA A 167 -16.12 -1.42 -8.76
N PRO A 168 -16.81 -1.89 -9.82
CA PRO A 168 -16.61 -1.38 -11.17
C PRO A 168 -16.65 0.15 -11.24
N HIS A 169 -15.66 0.74 -11.92
CA HIS A 169 -15.53 2.19 -12.07
C HIS A 169 -15.41 2.98 -10.75
N SER A 170 -15.01 2.32 -9.66
CA SER A 170 -14.72 2.98 -8.38
C SER A 170 -13.26 2.84 -8.00
N GLU A 171 -12.68 3.92 -7.48
CA GLU A 171 -11.36 3.92 -6.85
C GLU A 171 -11.43 3.50 -5.37
N ARG A 172 -12.64 3.47 -4.79
CA ARG A 172 -12.81 3.12 -3.38
C ARG A 172 -12.62 1.62 -3.17
N VAL A 173 -11.64 1.29 -2.32
CA VAL A 173 -11.41 -0.07 -1.88
C VAL A 173 -12.62 -0.55 -1.07
N LYS A 174 -13.25 -1.64 -1.51
CA LYS A 174 -14.39 -2.29 -0.83
C LYS A 174 -14.01 -3.56 -0.07
N ALA A 175 -12.89 -4.19 -0.43
CA ALA A 175 -12.36 -5.38 0.23
C ALA A 175 -10.86 -5.48 -0.02
N ALA A 176 -10.13 -6.11 0.90
CA ALA A 176 -8.73 -6.49 0.70
C ALA A 176 -8.33 -7.63 1.65
N GLY A 177 -7.29 -8.37 1.28
CA GLY A 177 -6.72 -9.44 2.10
C GLY A 177 -5.93 -10.46 1.28
N TRP A 178 -5.44 -11.49 1.96
CA TRP A 178 -4.67 -12.57 1.35
C TRP A 178 -5.57 -13.64 0.75
N ALA A 179 -5.26 -14.08 -0.46
CA ALA A 179 -5.94 -15.22 -1.09
C ALA A 179 -4.93 -16.13 -1.78
N MET A 180 -5.23 -17.41 -1.77
CA MET A 180 -4.51 -18.38 -2.58
C MET A 180 -5.05 -18.27 -4.01
N PHE A 181 -4.30 -17.62 -4.89
CA PHE A 181 -4.74 -17.34 -6.24
C PHE A 181 -4.11 -18.33 -7.21
N ALA A 182 -4.89 -19.30 -7.68
CA ALA A 182 -4.42 -20.27 -8.68
C ALA A 182 -4.19 -19.57 -10.04
N PRO A 183 -3.32 -20.11 -10.92
CA PRO A 183 -3.10 -19.57 -12.26
C PRO A 183 -4.41 -19.37 -13.07
N ASP A 184 -5.40 -20.24 -12.87
CA ASP A 184 -6.70 -20.16 -13.54
C ASP A 184 -7.52 -18.94 -13.14
N SER A 185 -7.28 -18.37 -11.96
CA SER A 185 -7.96 -17.16 -11.52
C SER A 185 -7.60 -15.94 -12.36
N TYR A 186 -6.39 -15.90 -12.96
CA TYR A 186 -6.03 -14.89 -13.95
C TYR A 186 -6.80 -15.07 -15.27
N MET A 187 -7.14 -16.31 -15.64
CA MET A 187 -7.98 -16.61 -16.81
C MET A 187 -9.45 -16.27 -16.60
N GLN A 188 -9.90 -16.14 -15.34
CA GLN A 188 -11.25 -15.69 -14.97
C GLN A 188 -11.40 -14.16 -15.02
N CYS A 189 -10.38 -13.47 -15.50
CA CYS A 189 -10.41 -12.04 -15.67
C CYS A 189 -10.91 -11.64 -17.06
N LEU A 190 -11.86 -10.70 -17.11
CA LEU A 190 -12.18 -9.99 -18.33
C LEU A 190 -11.28 -8.75 -18.43
N ALA A 191 -10.71 -8.49 -19.60
CA ALA A 191 -10.24 -7.15 -19.90
C ALA A 191 -11.49 -6.33 -20.26
N ALA A 192 -11.85 -5.32 -19.47
CA ALA A 192 -12.85 -4.37 -19.91
C ALA A 192 -12.30 -3.66 -21.16
N ALA A 193 -12.91 -3.93 -22.31
CA ALA A 193 -12.66 -3.17 -23.52
C ALA A 193 -13.10 -1.73 -23.26
N GLY A 194 -12.12 -0.81 -23.22
CA GLY A 194 -12.34 0.60 -23.52
C GLY A 194 -12.15 0.82 -25.01
#